data_AF-A0A3D3R7Y2-F1
#
_entry.id   AF-A0A3D3R7Y2-F1
#
_cell.length_a   1.000
_cell.length_b   1.000
_cell.length_c   1.000
_cell.angle_alpha   90.00
_cell.angle_beta   90.00
_cell.angle_gamma   90.00
#
_symmetry.space_group_name_H-M   'P 1'
#
loop_
_entity.id
_entity.type
_entity.pdbx_description
1 polymer ?
#
loop_
_entity_poly.entity_id
_entity_poly.type
_entity_poly.pdbx_seq_one_letter_code
_entity_poly.pdbx_strand_id
1 'polypeptide(L)'
;WAHARRKFYDARTVQPEAAHRALLFIQQLYAIEREAGELKSDLPQPADCEHWWKRRWQLRQEQALPVLETFCDWLTETARSLLPKSPVAAAIQYLLSRWSGFTRYCTEGILSIDNNLAERTLRPCAIGRKNYLFVGSDRGGQAAAVHYSLMASCKA
;
A
#
# COMPACT_ATOMS: atom_id res chain seq x y z
N TRP A 1 2.48 0.29 -0.73
CA TRP A 1 3.93 0.09 -0.50
C TRP A 1 4.43 -1.35 -0.63
N ALA A 2 3.66 -2.37 -0.20
CA ALA A 2 4.06 -3.78 -0.20
C ALA A 2 4.59 -4.30 -1.56
N HIS A 3 3.94 -3.91 -2.67
CA HIS A 3 4.38 -4.28 -4.02
C HIS A 3 5.74 -3.69 -4.41
N ALA A 4 5.99 -2.42 -4.05
CA ALA A 4 7.30 -1.79 -4.29
C ALA A 4 8.38 -2.47 -3.44
N ARG A 5 8.09 -2.71 -2.16
CA ARG A 5 8.99 -3.46 -1.25
C ARG A 5 9.39 -4.80 -1.83
N ARG A 6 8.43 -5.56 -2.39
CA ARG A 6 8.70 -6.87 -2.99
C ARG A 6 9.68 -6.77 -4.16
N LYS A 7 9.55 -5.77 -5.02
CA LYS A 7 10.45 -5.56 -6.17
C LYS A 7 11.88 -5.26 -5.73
N PHE A 8 12.07 -4.39 -4.74
CA PHE A 8 13.40 -4.13 -4.17
C PHE A 8 13.97 -5.35 -3.45
N TYR A 9 13.12 -6.10 -2.75
CA TYR A 9 13.52 -7.36 -2.12
C TYR A 9 14.04 -8.35 -3.15
N ASP A 10 13.34 -8.54 -4.26
CA ASP A 10 13.75 -9.46 -5.33
C ASP A 10 15.03 -8.96 -6.05
N ALA A 11 15.24 -7.64 -6.14
CA ALA A 11 16.42 -7.05 -6.76
C ALA A 11 17.70 -7.07 -5.90
N ARG A 12 17.59 -7.40 -4.59
CA ARG A 12 18.72 -7.33 -3.63
C ARG A 12 19.88 -8.26 -3.94
N THR A 13 19.64 -9.33 -4.69
CA THR A 13 20.67 -10.31 -5.05
C THR A 13 21.62 -9.80 -6.13
N VAL A 14 21.20 -8.79 -6.91
CA VAL A 14 21.98 -8.25 -8.03
C VAL A 14 22.66 -6.93 -7.66
N GLN A 15 21.94 -6.02 -6.98
CA GLN A 15 22.48 -4.74 -6.54
C GLN A 15 22.08 -4.50 -5.07
N PRO A 16 22.83 -5.10 -4.11
CA PRO A 16 22.45 -5.14 -2.72
C PRO A 16 22.36 -3.76 -2.07
N GLU A 17 23.34 -2.90 -2.30
CA GLU A 17 23.43 -1.60 -1.62
C GLU A 17 22.20 -0.72 -1.89
N ALA A 18 21.90 -0.49 -3.17
CA ALA A 18 20.74 0.30 -3.57
C ALA A 18 19.41 -0.35 -3.14
N ALA A 19 19.29 -1.68 -3.30
CA ALA A 19 18.08 -2.39 -2.88
C ALA A 19 17.85 -2.30 -1.37
N HIS A 20 18.88 -2.51 -0.54
CA HIS A 20 18.77 -2.41 0.91
C HIS A 20 18.46 -0.98 1.35
N ARG A 21 19.08 0.03 0.73
CA ARG A 21 18.77 1.44 1.03
C ARG A 21 17.32 1.78 0.76
N ALA A 22 16.77 1.34 -0.38
CA ALA A 22 15.34 1.48 -0.66
C ALA A 22 14.46 0.74 0.37
N LEU A 23 14.85 -0.48 0.77
CA LEU A 23 14.12 -1.24 1.78
C LEU A 23 14.13 -0.56 3.16
N LEU A 24 15.21 0.14 3.53
CA LEU A 24 15.30 0.92 4.78
C LEU A 24 14.33 2.10 4.78
N PHE A 25 14.25 2.88 3.69
CA PHE A 25 13.24 3.93 3.57
C PHE A 25 11.83 3.36 3.74
N ILE A 26 11.52 2.27 3.04
CA ILE A 26 10.23 1.60 3.15
C ILE A 26 9.96 1.13 4.57
N GLN A 27 10.97 0.56 5.25
CA GLN A 27 10.86 0.11 6.63
C GLN A 27 10.57 1.26 7.58
N GLN A 28 11.19 2.43 7.38
CA GLN A 28 10.93 3.62 8.16
C GLN A 28 9.48 4.09 8.02
N LEU A 29 8.94 4.12 6.79
CA LEU A 29 7.52 4.44 6.56
C LEU A 29 6.59 3.47 7.30
N TYR A 30 6.91 2.17 7.28
CA TYR A 30 6.14 1.19 8.05
C TYR A 30 6.32 1.33 9.57
N ALA A 31 7.44 1.87 10.05
CA ALA A 31 7.63 2.16 11.47
C ALA A 31 6.72 3.30 11.92
N ILE A 32 6.66 4.38 11.14
CA ILE A 32 5.75 5.52 11.37
C ILE A 32 4.29 5.04 11.35
N GLU A 33 3.92 4.15 10.43
CA GLU A 33 2.55 3.61 10.41
C GLU A 33 2.23 2.68 11.59
N ARG A 34 3.24 2.02 12.20
CA ARG A 34 3.03 1.25 13.44
C ARG A 34 2.79 2.19 14.62
N GLU A 35 3.59 3.23 14.75
CA GLU A 35 3.41 4.29 15.77
C GLU A 35 2.01 4.93 15.63
N ALA A 36 1.58 5.26 14.41
CA ALA A 36 0.23 5.75 14.16
C ALA A 36 -0.89 4.76 14.55
N GLY A 37 -0.58 3.46 14.52
CA GLY A 37 -1.48 2.39 14.96
C GLY A 37 -1.56 2.27 16.48
N GLU A 38 -0.45 2.49 17.19
CA GLU A 38 -0.40 2.51 18.66
C GLU A 38 -1.19 3.70 19.23
N LEU A 39 -1.21 4.85 18.55
CA LEU A 39 -2.09 5.97 18.92
C LEU A 39 -3.59 5.61 18.92
N LYS A 40 -3.98 4.53 18.24
CA LYS A 40 -5.36 4.04 18.24
C LYS A 40 -5.74 3.38 19.55
N SER A 41 -4.81 2.69 20.24
CA SER A 41 -5.12 1.99 21.49
C SER A 41 -5.40 2.93 22.66
N ASP A 42 -4.98 4.18 22.55
CA ASP A 42 -5.18 5.20 23.58
C ASP A 42 -6.53 5.93 23.47
N LEU A 43 -7.34 5.62 22.44
CA LEU A 43 -8.62 6.29 22.20
C LEU A 43 -9.80 5.50 22.79
N PRO A 44 -10.67 6.15 23.59
CA PRO A 44 -11.87 5.51 24.14
C PRO A 44 -12.94 5.37 23.05
N GLN A 45 -13.34 4.13 22.77
CA GLN A 45 -14.49 3.74 21.91
C GLN A 45 -14.40 4.05 20.39
N PRO A 46 -15.09 3.24 19.55
CA PRO A 46 -15.05 3.37 18.08
C PRO A 46 -15.70 4.65 17.51
N ALA A 47 -16.31 5.51 18.33
CA ALA A 47 -16.89 6.78 17.89
C ALA A 47 -15.83 7.86 17.55
N ASP A 48 -14.59 7.73 18.04
CA ASP A 48 -13.52 8.71 17.84
C ASP A 48 -12.63 8.42 16.61
N CYS A 49 -13.16 7.72 15.60
CA CYS A 49 -12.42 7.40 14.38
C CYS A 49 -11.87 8.65 13.66
N GLU A 50 -12.62 9.76 13.69
CA GLU A 50 -12.17 11.02 13.08
C GLU A 50 -10.96 11.62 13.81
N HIS A 51 -10.93 11.54 15.14
CA HIS A 51 -9.79 11.99 15.94
C HIS A 51 -8.55 11.15 15.62
N TRP A 52 -8.71 9.82 15.53
CA TRP A 52 -7.65 8.91 15.12
C TRP A 52 -7.12 9.25 13.72
N TRP A 53 -8.00 9.44 12.73
CA TRP A 53 -7.59 9.80 11.37
C TRP A 53 -6.84 11.13 11.36
N LYS A 54 -7.30 12.13 12.11
CA LYS A 54 -6.61 13.42 12.21
C LYS A 54 -5.20 13.27 12.79
N ARG A 55 -5.03 12.50 13.87
CA ARG A 55 -3.71 12.22 14.47
C ARG A 55 -2.79 11.48 13.52
N ARG A 56 -3.30 10.44 12.86
CA ARG A 56 -2.56 9.68 11.85
C ARG A 56 -2.12 10.54 10.67
N TRP A 57 -2.99 11.44 10.21
CA TRP A 57 -2.65 12.40 9.17
C TRP A 57 -1.55 13.37 9.63
N GLN A 58 -1.65 13.96 10.83
CA GLN A 58 -0.63 14.85 11.40
C GLN A 58 0.74 14.17 11.47
N LEU A 59 0.80 12.95 12.03
CA LEU A 59 2.03 12.16 12.12
C LEU A 59 2.67 11.95 10.74
N ARG A 60 1.84 11.71 9.71
CA ARG A 60 2.32 11.54 8.34
C ARG A 60 2.87 12.84 7.76
N GLN A 61 2.25 13.99 8.03
CA GLN A 61 2.77 15.28 7.60
C GLN A 61 4.13 15.57 8.25
N GLU A 62 4.25 15.32 9.55
CA GLU A 62 5.44 15.63 10.34
C GLU A 62 6.60 14.67 10.09
N GLN A 63 6.33 13.37 9.95
CA GLN A 63 7.36 12.35 9.90
C GLN A 63 7.46 11.65 8.54
N ALA A 64 6.34 11.28 7.93
CA ALA A 64 6.36 10.47 6.70
C ALA A 64 6.71 11.30 5.45
N LEU A 65 6.18 12.52 5.32
CA LEU A 65 6.46 13.38 4.16
C LEU A 65 7.95 13.70 3.99
N PRO A 66 8.70 14.13 5.03
CA PRO A 66 10.14 14.38 4.88
C PRO A 66 10.93 13.14 4.44
N VAL A 67 10.54 11.95 4.92
CA VAL A 67 11.12 10.67 4.52
C VAL A 67 10.81 10.38 3.05
N LEU A 68 9.58 10.62 2.61
CA LEU A 68 9.16 10.43 1.22
C LEU A 68 9.87 11.38 0.26
N GLU A 69 10.04 12.65 0.63
CA GLU A 69 10.78 13.64 -0.16
C GLU A 69 12.23 13.21 -0.34
N THR A 70 12.92 12.94 0.77
CA THR A 70 14.30 12.43 0.76
C THR A 70 14.43 11.16 -0.07
N PHE A 71 13.44 10.27 0.03
CA PHE A 71 13.44 9.02 -0.72
C PHE A 71 13.22 9.26 -2.22
N CYS A 72 12.33 10.18 -2.60
CA CYS A 72 12.08 10.54 -3.99
C CYS A 72 13.34 11.12 -4.65
N ASP A 73 14.04 12.01 -3.95
CA ASP A 73 15.29 12.60 -4.42
C ASP A 73 16.35 11.52 -4.63
N TRP A 74 16.54 10.67 -3.62
CA TRP A 74 17.48 9.55 -3.70
C TRP A 74 17.15 8.59 -4.85
N LEU A 75 15.87 8.25 -5.07
CA LEU A 75 15.42 7.41 -6.18
C LEU A 75 15.75 8.04 -7.53
N THR A 76 15.50 9.35 -7.66
CA THR A 76 15.71 10.11 -8.90
C THR A 76 17.18 10.23 -9.23
N GLU A 77 18.04 10.47 -8.24
CA GLU A 77 19.48 10.50 -8.39
C GLU A 77 20.04 9.11 -8.74
N THR A 78 19.62 8.09 -7.99
CA THR A 78 20.05 6.70 -8.21
C THR A 78 19.61 6.18 -9.59
N ALA A 79 18.44 6.58 -10.08
CA ALA A 79 17.98 6.20 -11.41
C ALA A 79 18.92 6.68 -12.53
N ARG A 80 19.62 7.81 -12.34
CA ARG A 80 20.54 8.37 -13.35
C ARG A 80 21.85 7.60 -13.46
N SER A 81 22.28 6.94 -12.39
CA SER A 81 23.55 6.20 -12.35
C SER A 81 23.39 4.71 -12.69
N LEU A 82 22.16 4.21 -12.77
CA LEU A 82 21.89 2.79 -13.02
C LEU A 82 21.69 2.48 -14.51
N LEU A 83 22.15 1.28 -14.89
CA LEU A 83 21.84 0.71 -16.19
C LEU A 83 20.32 0.48 -16.35
N PRO A 84 19.68 0.92 -17.45
CA PRO A 84 18.21 0.88 -17.61
C PRO A 84 17.57 -0.50 -17.44
N LYS A 85 18.32 -1.59 -17.68
CA LYS A 85 17.84 -2.97 -17.59
C LYS A 85 18.16 -3.66 -16.25
N SER A 86 18.75 -2.96 -15.29
CA SER A 86 19.03 -3.57 -13.99
C SER A 86 17.71 -3.84 -13.22
N PRO A 87 17.63 -4.92 -12.42
CA PRO A 87 16.45 -5.20 -11.61
C PRO A 87 16.08 -4.05 -10.65
N VAL A 88 17.08 -3.34 -10.10
CA VAL A 88 16.84 -2.18 -9.23
C VAL A 88 16.34 -0.99 -10.05
N ALA A 89 16.88 -0.72 -11.24
CA ALA A 89 16.37 0.34 -12.12
C ALA A 89 14.89 0.12 -12.46
N ALA A 90 14.51 -1.12 -12.77
CA ALA A 90 13.11 -1.50 -12.99
C ALA A 90 12.23 -1.31 -11.74
N ALA A 91 12.76 -1.61 -10.54
CA ALA A 91 12.04 -1.37 -9.28
C ALA A 91 11.86 0.13 -8.99
N ILE A 92 12.88 0.94 -9.23
CA ILE A 92 12.83 2.41 -9.09
C ILE A 92 11.83 3.00 -10.08
N GLN A 93 11.90 2.62 -11.36
CA GLN A 93 10.97 3.09 -12.39
C GLN A 93 9.52 2.72 -12.06
N TYR A 94 9.30 1.50 -11.56
CA TYR A 94 7.98 1.07 -11.10
C TYR A 94 7.42 1.96 -9.99
N LEU A 95 8.28 2.36 -9.04
CA LEU A 95 7.90 3.21 -7.93
C LEU A 95 7.66 4.66 -8.39
N LEU A 96 8.60 5.26 -9.13
CA LEU A 96 8.53 6.65 -9.61
C LEU A 96 7.35 6.88 -10.55
N SER A 97 7.08 5.95 -11.49
CA SER A 97 5.94 6.05 -12.41
C SER A 97 4.57 6.04 -11.72
N ARG A 98 4.52 5.66 -10.44
CA ARG A 98 3.30 5.55 -9.64
C ARG A 98 3.41 6.31 -8.32
N TRP A 99 4.34 7.27 -8.24
CA TRP A 99 4.69 7.94 -7.00
C TRP A 99 3.49 8.55 -6.29
N SER A 100 2.64 9.26 -7.03
CA SER A 100 1.39 9.84 -6.51
C SER A 100 0.47 8.81 -5.87
N GLY A 101 0.40 7.59 -6.40
CA GLY A 101 -0.36 6.49 -5.81
C GLY A 101 0.27 5.97 -4.52
N PHE A 102 1.60 5.93 -4.45
CA PHE A 102 2.33 5.52 -3.24
C PHE A 102 2.29 6.57 -2.14
N THR A 103 2.21 7.86 -2.45
CA THR A 103 2.16 8.93 -1.44
C THR A 103 0.74 9.35 -1.06
N ARG A 104 -0.28 8.90 -1.79
CA ARG A 104 -1.69 9.26 -1.54
C ARG A 104 -2.17 8.99 -0.12
N TYR A 105 -1.65 7.95 0.55
CA TYR A 105 -2.05 7.67 1.93
C TYR A 105 -1.70 8.81 2.91
N CYS A 106 -0.77 9.70 2.55
CA CYS A 106 -0.45 10.88 3.34
C CYS A 106 -1.49 12.00 3.25
N THR A 107 -2.41 11.98 2.26
CA THR A 107 -3.38 13.07 2.10
C THR A 107 -4.51 13.01 3.11
N GLU A 108 -4.88 11.81 3.58
CA GLU A 108 -5.99 11.60 4.51
C GLU A 108 -5.68 10.46 5.49
N GLY A 109 -6.03 10.63 6.76
CA GLY A 109 -5.75 9.65 7.82
C GLY A 109 -6.52 8.34 7.71
N ILE A 110 -7.67 8.35 7.04
CA ILE A 110 -8.48 7.16 6.77
C ILE A 110 -7.77 6.18 5.82
N LEU A 111 -6.89 6.68 4.96
CA LEU A 111 -6.21 5.87 3.97
C LEU A 111 -5.15 4.98 4.61
N SER A 112 -5.04 3.76 4.10
CA SER A 112 -4.01 2.79 4.49
C SER A 112 -2.79 2.91 3.59
N ILE A 113 -1.59 2.71 4.15
CA ILE A 113 -0.33 2.69 3.38
C ILE A 113 -0.29 1.59 2.30
N ASP A 114 -1.05 0.52 2.49
CA ASP A 114 -1.14 -0.59 1.55
C ASP A 114 -2.57 -0.90 1.14
N ASN A 115 -2.71 -1.35 -0.11
CA ASN A 115 -3.97 -1.85 -0.66
C ASN A 115 -4.25 -3.33 -0.31
N ASN A 116 -3.38 -3.96 0.50
CA ASN A 116 -3.43 -5.39 0.80
C ASN A 116 -4.78 -5.84 1.37
N LEU A 117 -5.41 -5.01 2.21
CA LEU A 117 -6.72 -5.31 2.77
C LEU A 117 -7.78 -5.37 1.67
N ALA A 118 -7.85 -4.36 0.79
CA ALA A 118 -8.79 -4.35 -0.31
C ALA A 118 -8.55 -5.50 -1.30
N GLU A 119 -7.28 -5.78 -1.65
CA GLU A 119 -6.92 -6.91 -2.50
C GLU A 119 -7.37 -8.26 -1.90
N ARG A 120 -7.18 -8.44 -0.59
CA ARG A 120 -7.64 -9.64 0.13
C ARG A 120 -9.16 -9.72 0.16
N THR A 121 -9.86 -8.61 0.39
CA THR A 121 -11.32 -8.54 0.43
C THR A 121 -11.95 -8.84 -0.93
N LEU A 122 -11.35 -8.39 -2.03
CA LEU A 122 -11.86 -8.61 -3.39
C LEU A 122 -11.44 -9.96 -4.00
N ARG A 123 -10.44 -10.63 -3.43
CA ARG A 123 -9.93 -11.92 -3.94
C ARG A 123 -11.02 -12.99 -4.11
N PRO A 124 -11.95 -13.21 -3.16
CA PRO A 124 -13.04 -14.18 -3.34
C PRO A 124 -13.92 -13.88 -4.55
N CYS A 125 -14.18 -12.59 -4.82
CA CYS A 125 -14.95 -12.16 -5.99
C CYS A 125 -14.19 -12.45 -7.29
N ALA A 126 -12.89 -12.14 -7.32
CA ALA A 126 -12.04 -12.41 -8.49
C ALA A 126 -11.92 -13.90 -8.81
N ILE A 127 -11.75 -14.74 -7.78
CA ILE A 127 -11.71 -16.21 -7.93
C ILE A 127 -13.08 -16.74 -8.37
N GLY A 128 -14.16 -16.31 -7.72
CA GLY A 128 -15.51 -16.75 -8.07
C GLY A 128 -15.88 -16.40 -9.51
N ARG A 129 -15.60 -15.19 -9.98
CA ARG A 129 -15.82 -14.80 -11.38
C ARG A 129 -15.14 -15.74 -12.38
N LYS A 130 -13.94 -16.24 -12.06
CA LYS A 130 -13.23 -17.20 -12.93
C LYS A 130 -13.90 -18.58 -12.93
N ASN A 131 -14.54 -18.96 -11.82
CA ASN A 131 -15.09 -20.30 -11.61
C ASN A 131 -16.59 -20.40 -11.89
N TYR A 132 -17.32 -19.28 -11.93
CA TYR A 132 -18.77 -19.25 -12.16
C TYR A 132 -19.06 -19.05 -13.64
N LEU A 133 -19.84 -19.96 -14.23
CA LEU A 133 -20.17 -19.96 -15.66
C LEU A 133 -20.99 -18.75 -16.13
N PHE A 134 -21.65 -18.02 -15.22
CA PHE A 134 -22.66 -17.00 -15.56
C PHE A 134 -22.37 -15.59 -15.03
N VAL A 135 -21.19 -15.32 -14.45
CA VAL A 135 -20.77 -13.95 -14.08
C VAL A 135 -20.23 -13.24 -15.33
N GLY A 136 -21.13 -12.98 -16.26
CA GLY A 136 -20.89 -12.24 -17.51
C GLY A 136 -22.09 -11.46 -18.02
N SER A 137 -23.25 -11.61 -17.36
CA SER A 137 -24.46 -10.80 -17.59
C SER A 137 -24.75 -9.95 -16.36
N ASP A 138 -25.47 -8.83 -16.54
CA ASP A 138 -25.87 -7.95 -15.42
C ASP A 138 -26.62 -8.71 -14.32
N ARG A 139 -27.54 -9.60 -14.71
CA ARG A 139 -28.28 -10.45 -13.78
C ARG A 139 -27.36 -11.39 -12.99
N GLY A 140 -26.37 -11.99 -13.66
CA GLY A 140 -25.37 -12.84 -13.02
C GLY A 140 -24.46 -12.07 -12.06
N GLY A 141 -24.09 -10.84 -12.43
CA GLY A 141 -23.35 -9.92 -11.56
C GLY A 141 -24.15 -9.53 -10.31
N GLN A 142 -25.43 -9.19 -10.47
CA GLN A 142 -26.32 -8.83 -9.35
C GLN A 142 -26.53 -10.01 -8.40
N ALA A 143 -26.77 -11.22 -8.93
CA ALA A 143 -26.88 -12.42 -8.10
C ALA A 143 -25.60 -12.69 -7.30
N ALA A 144 -24.42 -12.60 -7.95
CA ALA A 144 -23.14 -12.74 -7.27
C ALA A 144 -22.98 -11.69 -6.16
N ALA A 145 -23.34 -10.42 -6.41
CA ALA A 145 -23.28 -9.35 -5.41
C ALA A 145 -24.15 -9.64 -4.18
N VAL A 146 -25.38 -10.10 -4.36
CA VAL A 146 -26.26 -10.50 -3.25
C VAL A 146 -25.63 -11.61 -2.41
N HIS A 147 -25.11 -12.65 -3.05
CA HIS A 147 -24.45 -13.76 -2.35
C HIS A 147 -23.20 -13.31 -1.59
N TYR A 148 -22.32 -12.51 -2.21
CA TYR A 148 -21.12 -12.01 -1.54
C TYR A 148 -21.45 -11.08 -0.36
N SER A 149 -22.47 -10.23 -0.49
CA SER A 149 -22.94 -9.37 0.61
C SER A 149 -23.48 -10.19 1.78
N LEU A 150 -24.31 -11.20 1.51
CA LEU A 150 -24.83 -12.11 2.55
C LEU A 150 -23.68 -12.83 3.26
N MET A 151 -22.79 -13.47 2.50
CA MET A 151 -21.64 -14.17 3.09
C MET A 151 -20.72 -13.23 3.89
N ALA A 152 -20.54 -11.99 3.44
CA ALA A 152 -19.75 -10.99 4.16
C ALA A 152 -20.40 -10.61 5.49
N SER A 153 -21.73 -10.51 5.57
CA SER A 153 -22.45 -10.20 6.81
C SER A 153 -22.33 -11.29 7.89
N CYS A 154 -22.00 -12.52 7.50
CA CYS A 154 -21.86 -13.66 8.41
C CYS A 154 -20.40 -13.92 8.84
N LYS A 155 -19.43 -13.07 8.43
CA LYS A 155 -18.03 -13.20 8.88
C LYS A 155 -17.87 -12.53 10.24
N ALA A 156 -17.41 -13.30 11.23
CA ALA A 156 -17.04 -12.84 12.57
C ALA A 156 -15.71 -12.08 12.57
#